data_AF-A0A5Q0NQW0-F1
#
_entry.id   AF-A0A5Q0NQW0-F1
#
_cell.length_a   1.000
_cell.length_b   1.000
_cell.length_c   1.000
_cell.angle_alpha   90.00
_cell.angle_beta   90.00
_cell.angle_gamma   90.00
#
_symmetry.space_group_name_H-M   'P 1'
#
loop_
_entity.id
_entity.type
_entity.pdbx_description
1 polymer ?
#
loop_
_entity_poly.entity_id
_entity_poly.type
_entity_poly.pdbx_seq_one_letter_code
_entity_poly.pdbx_strand_id
1 'polypeptide(L)'
;MHATSTFTVSDWTPVGSPTTVGSTPVPETSAPAALAHLVKTFQGDLAGHSVTWFLGCLNPDTGHGSYAAVEAVDGVLGGRRGTFNVVHAASTHGTDRFDEHLVIVPHSGAGDLSGIAGTGGIVVDADGTHRLLLDYTLEG
;
A
#
# COMPACT_ATOMS: atom_id res chain seq x y z
N MET A 1 10.36 5.94 -16.22
CA MET A 1 11.39 5.14 -15.51
C MET A 1 10.67 3.95 -14.88
N HIS A 2 11.37 2.83 -14.69
CA HIS A 2 10.81 1.63 -14.06
C HIS A 2 11.65 1.34 -12.81
N ALA A 3 10.99 0.99 -11.71
CA ALA A 3 11.66 0.57 -10.48
C ALA A 3 11.00 -0.70 -9.94
N THR A 4 11.83 -1.62 -9.47
CA THR A 4 11.39 -2.83 -8.77
C THR A 4 12.08 -2.89 -7.42
N SER A 5 11.31 -3.17 -6.36
CA SER A 5 11.86 -3.25 -5.00
C SER A 5 11.13 -4.30 -4.20
N THR A 6 11.88 -5.10 -3.45
CA THR A 6 11.28 -6.02 -2.48
C THR A 6 10.88 -5.25 -1.24
N PHE A 7 9.87 -5.72 -0.52
CA PHE A 7 9.56 -5.19 0.80
C PHE A 7 9.14 -6.25 1.80
N THR A 8 9.28 -5.92 3.07
CA THR A 8 8.72 -6.67 4.19
C THR A 8 7.82 -5.75 5.01
N VAL A 9 6.73 -6.29 5.55
CA VAL A 9 5.96 -5.61 6.60
C VAL A 9 6.68 -5.84 7.91
N SER A 10 7.31 -4.80 8.45
CA SER A 10 8.11 -4.88 9.68
C SER A 10 7.30 -4.58 10.94
N ASP A 11 6.15 -3.91 10.79
CA ASP A 11 5.20 -3.68 11.88
C ASP A 11 3.76 -3.75 11.37
N TRP A 12 2.87 -4.32 12.18
CA TRP A 12 1.43 -4.35 11.97
C TRP A 12 0.73 -4.00 13.28
N THR A 13 0.14 -2.81 13.33
CA THR A 13 -0.57 -2.30 14.51
C THR A 13 -2.06 -2.16 14.19
N PRO A 14 -2.92 -3.07 14.68
CA PRO A 14 -4.37 -2.97 14.50
C PRO A 14 -4.93 -1.69 15.12
N VAL A 15 -5.90 -1.08 14.45
CA VAL A 15 -6.64 0.09 14.94
C VAL A 15 -8.08 -0.33 15.21
N GLY A 16 -8.58 0.03 16.39
CA GLY A 16 -9.97 -0.25 16.76
C GLY A 16 -10.95 0.36 15.76
N SER A 17 -11.84 -0.46 15.22
CA SER A 17 -12.90 0.00 14.32
C SER A 17 -14.09 0.52 15.12
N PRO A 18 -14.71 1.64 14.72
CA PRO A 18 -15.89 2.14 15.39
C PRO A 18 -17.06 1.15 15.23
N THR A 19 -17.88 0.99 16.26
CA THR A 19 -19.15 0.24 16.19
C THR A 19 -20.30 1.13 15.72
N THR A 20 -20.12 2.45 15.73
CA THR A 20 -21.09 3.46 15.30
C THR A 20 -20.38 4.64 14.63
N VAL A 21 -20.97 5.21 13.57
CA VAL A 21 -20.55 6.48 12.98
C VAL A 21 -21.68 7.49 13.19
N GLY A 22 -21.41 8.51 14.02
CA GLY A 22 -22.47 9.37 14.56
C GLY A 22 -23.45 8.53 15.38
N SER A 23 -24.72 8.51 14.97
CA SER A 23 -25.77 7.68 15.57
C SER A 23 -26.07 6.39 14.80
N THR A 24 -25.35 6.12 13.70
CA THR A 24 -25.62 4.97 12.83
C THR A 24 -24.73 3.79 13.24
N PRO A 25 -25.28 2.64 13.64
CA PRO A 25 -24.49 1.42 13.83
C PRO A 25 -23.83 0.98 12.54
N VAL A 26 -22.58 0.49 12.63
CA VAL A 26 -21.93 -0.13 11.48
C VAL A 26 -22.67 -1.42 11.11
N PRO A 27 -23.11 -1.61 9.85
CA PRO A 27 -23.79 -2.83 9.45
C PRO A 27 -22.91 -4.07 9.63
N GLU A 28 -23.50 -5.16 10.11
CA GLU A 28 -22.85 -6.46 10.09
C GLU A 28 -22.75 -6.98 8.65
N THR A 29 -21.56 -7.42 8.26
CA THR A 29 -21.32 -8.08 6.98
C THR A 29 -20.49 -9.33 7.21
N SER A 30 -20.49 -10.25 6.25
CA SER A 30 -19.64 -11.45 6.32
C SER A 30 -18.15 -11.14 6.15
N ALA A 31 -17.79 -9.93 5.75
CA ALA A 31 -16.42 -9.44 5.59
C ALA A 31 -16.26 -8.13 6.36
N PRO A 32 -16.19 -8.17 7.71
CA PRO A 32 -16.15 -6.96 8.52
C PRO A 32 -14.91 -6.11 8.19
N ALA A 33 -15.10 -4.80 8.23
CA ALA A 33 -14.02 -3.84 8.01
C ALA A 33 -13.02 -3.88 9.18
N ALA A 34 -11.74 -3.75 8.87
CA ALA A 34 -10.64 -3.68 9.82
C ALA A 34 -9.64 -2.61 9.39
N LEU A 35 -9.07 -1.92 10.38
CA LEU A 35 -8.09 -0.87 10.21
C LEU A 35 -6.75 -1.30 10.81
N ALA A 36 -5.65 -0.91 10.18
CA ALA A 36 -4.32 -1.09 10.73
C ALA A 36 -3.37 0.03 10.28
N HIS A 37 -2.33 0.26 11.07
CA HIS A 37 -1.14 0.98 10.63
C HIS A 37 -0.01 -0.02 10.43
N LEU A 38 0.80 0.18 9.39
CA LEU A 38 1.92 -0.69 9.08
C LEU A 38 3.19 0.10 8.85
N VAL A 39 4.32 -0.54 9.08
CA VAL A 39 5.61 -0.11 8.53
C VAL A 39 6.07 -1.12 7.50
N LYS A 40 6.44 -0.64 6.30
CA LYS A 40 7.13 -1.46 5.30
C LYS A 40 8.57 -1.00 5.17
N THR A 41 9.48 -1.94 4.94
CA THR A 41 10.89 -1.65 4.62
C THR A 41 11.18 -2.13 3.21
N PHE A 42 11.74 -1.24 2.37
CA PHE A 42 12.00 -1.47 0.94
C PHE A 42 13.49 -1.64 0.66
N GLN A 43 13.80 -2.53 -0.27
CA GLN A 43 15.16 -2.78 -0.77
C GLN A 43 15.14 -2.95 -2.30
N GLY A 44 16.16 -2.45 -2.99
CA GLY A 44 16.26 -2.44 -4.45
C GLY A 44 16.34 -1.02 -5.00
N ASP A 45 15.65 -0.76 -6.11
CA ASP A 45 15.62 0.56 -6.75
C ASP A 45 15.06 1.66 -5.85
N LEU A 46 14.12 1.30 -4.96
CA LEU A 46 13.69 2.04 -3.79
C LEU A 46 14.31 1.39 -2.54
N ALA A 47 15.14 2.16 -1.83
CA ALA A 47 15.66 1.78 -0.52
C ALA A 47 15.14 2.75 0.54
N GLY A 48 14.41 2.26 1.54
CA GLY A 48 13.76 3.12 2.52
C GLY A 48 12.68 2.41 3.31
N HIS A 49 11.73 3.17 3.83
CA HIS A 49 10.59 2.63 4.56
C HIS A 49 9.33 3.44 4.27
N SER A 50 8.20 2.95 4.76
CA SER A 50 6.94 3.69 4.72
C SER A 50 6.14 3.51 6.00
N VAL A 51 5.23 4.45 6.22
CA VAL A 51 4.10 4.30 7.14
C VAL A 51 2.83 4.18 6.31
N THR A 52 2.05 3.12 6.55
CA THR A 52 0.85 2.79 5.79
C THR A 52 -0.38 2.86 6.68
N TRP A 53 -1.44 3.49 6.18
CA TRP A 53 -2.80 3.43 6.73
C TRP A 53 -3.59 2.45 5.89
N PHE A 54 -3.97 1.33 6.49
CA PHE A 54 -4.65 0.23 5.84
C PHE A 54 -6.11 0.13 6.30
N LEU A 55 -6.99 -0.14 5.35
CA LEU A 55 -8.37 -0.51 5.55
C LEU A 55 -8.68 -1.73 4.69
N GLY A 56 -9.20 -2.79 5.29
CA GLY A 56 -9.60 -4.00 4.56
C GLY A 56 -10.92 -4.55 5.04
N CYS A 57 -11.57 -5.32 4.19
CA CYS A 57 -12.74 -6.12 4.50
C CYS A 57 -12.43 -7.56 4.10
N LEU A 58 -12.36 -8.48 5.06
CA LEU A 58 -12.00 -9.87 4.81
C LEU A 58 -13.05 -10.79 5.44
N ASN A 59 -13.59 -11.70 4.65
CA ASN A 59 -14.42 -12.78 5.16
C ASN A 59 -13.50 -13.88 5.73
N PRO A 60 -13.54 -14.16 7.05
CA PRO A 60 -12.60 -15.10 7.68
C PRO A 60 -12.87 -16.55 7.30
N ASP A 61 -14.09 -16.90 6.87
CA ASP A 61 -14.46 -18.27 6.52
C ASP A 61 -14.00 -18.66 5.11
N THR A 62 -14.00 -17.69 4.19
CA THR A 62 -13.69 -17.91 2.77
C THR A 62 -12.33 -17.37 2.36
N GLY A 63 -11.74 -16.44 3.14
CA GLY A 63 -10.55 -15.70 2.76
C GLY A 63 -10.78 -14.67 1.65
N HIS A 64 -12.02 -14.48 1.20
CA HIS A 64 -12.35 -13.45 0.20
C HIS A 64 -12.31 -12.07 0.83
N GLY A 65 -11.77 -11.09 0.11
CA GLY A 65 -11.73 -9.74 0.64
C GLY A 65 -11.14 -8.72 -0.30
N SER A 66 -11.16 -7.48 0.14
CA SER A 66 -10.54 -6.35 -0.54
C SER A 66 -9.88 -5.45 0.48
N TYR A 67 -8.87 -4.70 0.04
CA TYR A 67 -8.27 -3.66 0.86
C TYR A 67 -7.94 -2.42 0.04
N ALA A 68 -7.78 -1.31 0.75
CA ALA A 68 -7.18 -0.09 0.28
C ALA A 68 -6.18 0.42 1.32
N ALA A 69 -5.12 1.05 0.85
CA ALA A 69 -4.10 1.62 1.69
C ALA A 69 -3.57 2.93 1.12
N VAL A 70 -3.31 3.88 2.01
CA VAL A 70 -2.54 5.09 1.73
C VAL A 70 -1.21 4.96 2.45
N GLU A 71 -0.13 5.30 1.77
CA GLU A 71 1.21 4.99 2.23
C GLU A 71 2.13 6.18 2.00
N ALA A 72 2.82 6.64 3.06
CA ALA A 72 3.83 7.68 2.99
C ALA A 72 5.22 7.04 2.98
N VAL A 73 5.96 7.22 1.89
CA VAL A 73 7.28 6.62 1.65
C VAL A 73 8.38 7.64 1.95
N ASP A 74 9.44 7.20 2.63
CA ASP A 74 10.72 7.91 2.78
C ASP A 74 11.85 6.99 2.31
N GLY A 75 12.55 7.40 1.26
CA GLY A 75 13.59 6.57 0.67
C GLY A 75 14.49 7.24 -0.35
N VAL A 76 15.36 6.42 -0.92
CA VAL A 76 16.13 6.73 -2.12
C VAL A 76 15.53 5.93 -3.27
N LEU A 77 15.00 6.61 -4.28
CA LEU A 77 14.47 5.99 -5.49
C LEU A 77 15.35 6.39 -6.68
N GLY A 78 15.95 5.40 -7.35
CA GLY A 78 16.83 5.67 -8.50
C GLY A 78 17.98 6.63 -8.18
N GLY A 79 18.52 6.55 -6.95
CA GLY A 79 19.61 7.40 -6.46
C GLY A 79 19.19 8.78 -5.93
N ARG A 80 17.89 9.12 -5.92
CA ARG A 80 17.36 10.42 -5.45
C ARG A 80 16.68 10.29 -4.09
N ARG A 81 17.06 11.12 -3.12
CA ARG A 81 16.51 11.09 -1.75
C ARG A 81 15.26 11.96 -1.68
N GLY A 82 14.16 11.40 -1.21
CA GLY A 82 12.94 12.17 -0.98
C GLY A 82 11.84 11.34 -0.36
N THR A 83 10.66 11.94 -0.35
CA THR A 83 9.42 11.31 0.11
C THR A 83 8.34 11.46 -0.95
N PHE A 84 7.35 10.58 -0.92
CA PHE A 84 6.13 10.67 -1.73
C PHE A 84 5.05 9.76 -1.14
N ASN A 85 3.80 9.96 -1.54
CA ASN A 85 2.70 9.12 -1.10
C ASN A 85 2.24 8.19 -2.23
N VAL A 86 1.77 7.01 -1.86
CA VAL A 86 1.16 6.02 -2.75
C VAL A 86 -0.23 5.65 -2.23
N VAL A 87 -1.20 5.49 -3.12
CA VAL A 87 -2.49 4.84 -2.83
C VAL A 87 -2.52 3.52 -3.58
N HIS A 88 -2.87 2.44 -2.89
CA HIS A 88 -3.00 1.13 -3.51
C HIS A 88 -4.14 0.30 -2.94
N ALA A 89 -4.70 -0.58 -3.76
CA ALA A 89 -5.81 -1.46 -3.43
C ALA A 89 -5.71 -2.77 -4.21
N ALA A 90 -6.36 -3.82 -3.69
CA ALA A 90 -6.62 -5.06 -4.42
C ALA A 90 -7.68 -5.91 -3.73
N SER A 91 -8.16 -6.91 -4.45
CA SER A 91 -9.08 -7.95 -3.99
C SER A 91 -8.43 -9.34 -4.07
N THR A 92 -9.02 -10.30 -3.36
CA THR A 92 -8.61 -11.71 -3.35
C THR A 92 -9.82 -12.64 -3.20
N HIS A 93 -9.79 -13.79 -3.87
CA HIS A 93 -10.65 -14.95 -3.61
C HIS A 93 -10.00 -15.94 -2.62
N GLY A 94 -9.05 -15.46 -1.80
CA GLY A 94 -8.29 -16.26 -0.82
C GLY A 94 -7.07 -16.98 -1.39
N THR A 95 -6.96 -17.11 -2.72
CA THR A 95 -5.83 -17.80 -3.38
C THR A 95 -5.18 -16.99 -4.50
N ASP A 96 -5.84 -15.93 -4.96
CA ASP A 96 -5.39 -15.06 -6.03
C ASP A 96 -5.38 -13.59 -5.60
N ARG A 97 -5.02 -12.72 -6.53
CA ARG A 97 -5.04 -11.26 -6.36
C ARG A 97 -5.54 -10.64 -7.65
N PHE A 98 -6.49 -9.72 -7.55
CA PHE A 98 -7.15 -9.08 -8.70
C PHE A 98 -7.66 -7.68 -8.34
N ASP A 99 -8.23 -6.96 -9.33
CA ASP A 99 -8.71 -5.57 -9.20
C ASP A 99 -7.67 -4.63 -8.56
N GLU A 100 -6.44 -4.76 -9.04
CA GLU A 100 -5.31 -4.03 -8.47
C GLU A 100 -5.28 -2.58 -8.93
N HIS A 101 -4.94 -1.70 -7.99
CA HIS A 101 -4.70 -0.30 -8.25
C HIS A 101 -3.49 0.15 -7.46
N LEU A 102 -2.60 0.91 -8.09
CA LEU A 102 -1.52 1.62 -7.41
C LEU A 102 -1.20 2.91 -8.17
N VAL A 103 -1.18 4.02 -7.45
CA VAL A 103 -0.85 5.34 -7.98
C VAL A 103 0.01 6.11 -6.99
N ILE A 104 1.01 6.83 -7.51
CA ILE A 104 1.72 7.86 -6.76
C ILE A 104 0.79 9.06 -6.65
N VAL A 105 0.50 9.49 -5.42
CA VAL A 105 -0.43 10.61 -5.19
C VAL A 105 0.11 11.86 -5.89
N PRO A 106 -0.68 12.51 -6.77
CA PRO A 106 -0.23 13.67 -7.53
C PRO A 106 0.37 14.75 -6.64
N HIS A 107 1.56 15.25 -7.03
CA HIS A 107 2.30 16.30 -6.32
C HIS A 107 2.60 16.01 -4.84
N SER A 108 2.61 14.73 -4.43
CA SER A 108 3.01 14.34 -3.06
C SER A 108 4.52 14.29 -2.85
N GLY A 109 5.31 14.30 -3.94
CA GLY A 109 6.76 14.24 -3.90
C GLY A 109 7.40 15.42 -3.17
N ALA A 110 8.44 15.16 -2.38
CA ALA A 110 9.29 16.17 -1.76
C ALA A 110 10.78 15.79 -1.82
N GLY A 111 11.67 16.77 -1.53
CA GLY A 111 13.11 16.60 -1.70
C GLY A 111 13.48 16.42 -3.18
N ASP A 112 14.42 15.52 -3.46
CA ASP A 112 14.85 15.23 -4.83
C ASP A 112 13.81 14.45 -5.64
N LEU A 113 12.67 14.09 -5.02
CA LEU A 113 11.51 13.44 -5.63
C LEU A 113 10.33 14.39 -5.81
N SER A 114 10.52 15.70 -5.61
CA SER A 114 9.51 16.70 -5.96
C SER A 114 9.10 16.57 -7.43
N GLY A 115 7.79 16.55 -7.72
CA GLY A 115 7.27 16.36 -9.07
C GLY A 115 7.17 14.90 -9.53
N ILE A 116 7.42 13.92 -8.65
CA ILE A 116 7.20 12.51 -8.99
C ILE A 116 5.72 12.22 -9.28
N ALA A 117 5.48 11.47 -10.35
CA ALA A 117 4.16 10.97 -10.73
C ALA A 117 4.31 9.57 -11.33
N GLY A 118 3.27 8.74 -11.23
CA GLY A 118 3.34 7.39 -11.76
C GLY A 118 2.29 6.44 -11.21
N THR A 119 2.36 5.21 -11.69
CA THR A 119 1.50 4.09 -11.30
C THR A 119 2.36 2.87 -10.99
N GLY A 120 1.74 1.73 -10.72
CA GLY A 120 2.48 0.49 -10.59
C GLY A 120 1.62 -0.65 -10.08
N GLY A 121 2.22 -1.52 -9.27
CA GLY A 121 1.54 -2.66 -8.68
C GLY A 121 2.33 -3.31 -7.55
N ILE A 122 1.69 -4.26 -6.88
CA ILE A 122 2.35 -5.11 -5.88
C ILE A 122 2.19 -6.55 -6.33
N VAL A 123 3.31 -7.25 -6.48
CA VAL A 123 3.30 -8.69 -6.80
C VAL A 123 3.86 -9.48 -5.63
N VAL A 124 3.39 -10.71 -5.49
CA VAL A 124 3.92 -11.68 -4.54
C VAL A 124 4.47 -12.84 -5.36
N ASP A 125 5.77 -13.06 -5.27
CA ASP A 125 6.44 -14.15 -5.97
C ASP A 125 6.00 -15.51 -5.40
N ALA A 126 6.30 -16.59 -6.12
CA ALA A 126 5.97 -17.94 -5.71
C ALA A 126 6.61 -18.36 -4.36
N ASP A 127 7.70 -17.71 -3.95
CA ASP A 127 8.37 -17.94 -2.67
C ASP A 127 7.82 -17.06 -1.52
N GLY A 128 6.81 -16.23 -1.80
CA GLY A 128 6.22 -15.29 -0.85
C GLY A 128 6.91 -13.92 -0.79
N THR A 129 7.93 -13.67 -1.61
CA THR A 129 8.58 -12.36 -1.67
C THR A 129 7.63 -11.31 -2.22
N HIS A 130 7.38 -10.26 -1.44
CA HIS A 130 6.59 -9.11 -1.90
C HIS A 130 7.47 -8.13 -2.68
N ARG A 131 6.95 -7.65 -3.82
CA ARG A 131 7.59 -6.60 -4.63
C ARG A 131 6.66 -5.45 -4.89
N LEU A 132 7.20 -4.24 -4.80
CA LEU A 132 6.63 -3.02 -5.32
C LEU A 132 7.21 -2.77 -6.72
N LEU A 133 6.33 -2.55 -7.69
CA LEU A 133 6.66 -2.15 -9.05
C LEU A 133 6.18 -0.71 -9.23
N LEU A 134 7.03 0.16 -9.78
CA LEU A 134 6.68 1.55 -10.08
C LEU A 134 7.07 1.92 -11.51
N ASP A 135 6.09 2.46 -12.23
CA ASP A 135 6.24 3.12 -13.52
C ASP A 135 6.06 4.61 -13.29
N TYR A 136 7.18 5.34 -13.25
CA TYR A 136 7.19 6.73 -12.77
C TYR A 136 7.96 7.69 -13.67
N THR A 137 7.55 8.96 -13.59
CA THR A 137 8.23 10.12 -14.16
C THR A 137 8.66 11.04 -13.03
N LEU A 138 9.70 11.82 -13.29
CA LEU A 138 10.15 12.88 -12.41
C LEU A 138 10.53 14.05 -13.30
N GLU A 139 9.82 15.16 -13.15
CA GLU A 139 10.19 16.40 -13.84
C GLU A 139 11.51 16.90 -13.25
N GLY A 140 12.47 17.22 -14.13
CA GLY A 140 13.81 17.66 -13.76
C GLY A 140 13.89 19.16 -13.50
#